data_AF-A0A1M3TW85-F1
#
_entry.id   AF-A0A1M3TW85-F1
#
_cell.length_a   1.000
_cell.length_b   1.000
_cell.length_c   1.000
_cell.angle_alpha   90.00
_cell.angle_beta   90.00
_cell.angle_gamma   90.00
#
_symmetry.space_group_name_H-M   'P 1'
#
loop_
_entity.id
_entity.type
_entity.pdbx_description
1 polymer ?
#
loop_
_entity_poly.entity_id
_entity_poly.type
_entity_poly.pdbx_seq_one_letter_code
_entity_poly.pdbx_strand_id
1 'polypeptide(L)'
;MVSPAQSLRDQWKEPSDIFTVLLIIGGDIVQQALGAVSGGFLTPVAFSYGWVAYAVSALLSATGDGRLMPETPITNLRVINLKSGYCRWNRSWVLGRVFQDYEHWMPSAVRERLEEHPSQNSDEEKKVSGLLPGGRQPEVALCVAVYHWSTEGNSLARPGHDWVWWTGLLVSLIQIAISAVPFGIYGDWRVFLVTVSGTVLAYAAGALPGWRKEKWACRRGSGKDVALTLGNGTTHVVIVHGGHPDGLDLEDLAGAEVRHSGAATSNRRSISRMIESCNTTRFFITFLAILWLVLLITSQAIESHTWYLVGVGGLGMIQNLIVAGAPRFPEMLGISIELSESSQGTPSVFAEYKVMYTLMELELGYKGFGRALLAEFFPGKLRDWEENWWALTDNEERRVILDEKKRGLQR
;
A
#
# COMPACT_ATOMS: atom_id res chain seq x y z
N MET A 1 36.42 13.98 39.39
CA MET A 1 35.51 12.92 38.90
C MET A 1 34.11 13.49 38.97
N VAL A 2 33.43 13.65 37.84
CA VAL A 2 32.03 14.10 37.81
C VAL A 2 31.20 12.99 38.47
N SER A 3 30.32 13.35 39.41
CA SER A 3 29.43 12.38 40.05
C SER A 3 28.51 11.75 38.99
N PRO A 4 28.19 10.43 39.06
CA PRO A 4 27.23 9.81 38.15
C PRO A 4 25.89 10.59 38.07
N ALA A 5 25.45 11.18 39.18
CA ALA A 5 24.24 12.00 39.21
C ALA A 5 24.39 13.34 38.47
N GLN A 6 25.59 13.93 38.45
CA GLN A 6 25.87 15.16 37.71
C GLN A 6 25.92 14.87 36.21
N SER A 7 26.60 13.79 35.80
CA SER A 7 26.64 13.35 34.40
C SER A 7 25.24 13.09 33.84
N LEU A 8 24.39 12.37 34.60
CA LEU A 8 22.99 12.16 34.22
C LEU A 8 22.24 13.50 34.13
N ARG A 9 22.38 14.38 35.12
CA ARG A 9 21.69 15.68 35.12
C ARG A 9 22.10 16.55 33.93
N ASP A 10 23.36 16.51 33.53
CA ASP A 10 23.87 17.26 32.39
C ASP A 10 23.35 16.67 31.08
N GLN A 11 23.28 15.34 30.95
CA GLN A 11 22.68 14.67 29.81
C GLN A 11 21.17 14.95 29.66
N TRP A 12 20.44 15.11 30.77
CA TRP A 12 19.02 15.53 30.76
C TRP A 12 18.83 17.04 30.49
N LYS A 13 19.86 17.87 30.69
CA LYS A 13 19.80 19.30 30.34
C LYS A 13 20.12 19.52 28.87
N GLU A 14 21.16 18.85 28.37
CA GLU A 14 21.65 18.97 27.01
C GLU A 14 21.99 17.56 26.47
N PRO A 15 21.00 16.88 25.88
CA PRO A 15 21.22 15.53 25.36
C PRO A 15 22.20 15.54 24.17
N SER A 16 23.37 14.94 24.33
CA SER A 16 24.38 14.78 23.27
C SER A 16 24.15 13.52 22.41
N ASP A 17 23.68 12.42 23.00
CA ASP A 17 23.69 11.09 22.36
C ASP A 17 22.33 10.61 21.81
N ILE A 18 21.27 11.43 21.92
CA ILE A 18 19.91 11.04 21.46
C ILE A 18 19.86 10.89 19.93
N PHE A 19 20.71 11.61 19.19
CA PHE A 19 20.79 11.53 17.74
C PHE A 19 21.06 10.10 17.25
N THR A 20 21.95 9.38 17.93
CA THR A 20 22.32 8.00 17.58
C THR A 20 21.12 7.06 17.68
N VAL A 21 20.29 7.21 18.72
CA VAL A 21 19.08 6.39 18.90
C VAL A 21 18.02 6.69 17.84
N LEU A 22 17.80 7.99 17.54
CA LEU A 22 16.83 8.40 16.51
C LEU A 22 17.28 8.05 15.08
N LEU A 23 18.59 7.95 14.84
CA LEU A 23 19.17 7.51 13.56
C LEU A 23 18.95 6.02 13.31
N ILE A 24 19.11 5.18 14.35
CA ILE A 24 19.07 3.71 14.21
C ILE A 24 17.69 3.20 13.78
N ILE A 25 16.60 3.82 14.24
CA ILE A 25 15.24 3.28 14.08
C ILE A 25 14.47 3.96 12.93
N GLY A 26 15.03 5.00 12.30
CA GLY A 26 14.25 5.91 11.45
C GLY A 26 14.23 5.67 9.95
N GLY A 27 15.20 4.95 9.38
CA GLY A 27 15.37 4.83 7.93
C GLY A 27 14.19 4.17 7.22
N ASP A 28 13.78 3.00 7.70
CA ASP A 28 12.68 2.22 7.10
C ASP A 28 11.34 2.94 7.26
N ILE A 29 11.13 3.61 8.40
CA ILE A 29 9.93 4.41 8.66
C ILE A 29 9.81 5.54 7.62
N VAL A 30 10.91 6.24 7.36
CA VAL A 30 10.96 7.30 6.33
C VAL A 30 10.67 6.73 4.94
N GLN A 31 11.24 5.57 4.58
CA GLN A 31 10.98 4.93 3.30
C GLN A 31 9.51 4.54 3.12
N GLN A 32 8.87 3.96 4.14
CA GLN A 32 7.46 3.60 4.13
C GLN A 32 6.57 4.84 4.04
N ALA A 33 6.89 5.90 4.79
CA ALA A 33 6.17 7.17 4.72
C ALA A 33 6.27 7.79 3.32
N LEU A 34 7.45 7.78 2.71
CA LEU A 34 7.67 8.19 1.33
C LEU A 34 6.86 7.34 0.36
N GLY A 35 6.84 6.02 0.51
CA GLY A 35 5.99 5.13 -0.29
C GLY A 35 4.52 5.54 -0.26
N ALA A 36 4.00 5.91 0.91
CA ALA A 36 2.62 6.33 1.11
C ALA A 36 2.27 7.64 0.40
N VAL A 37 3.04 8.71 0.59
CA VAL A 37 2.66 10.06 0.12
C VAL A 37 3.38 10.54 -1.15
N SER A 38 4.37 9.82 -1.65
CA SER A 38 5.11 10.21 -2.86
C SER A 38 4.32 10.03 -4.16
N GLY A 39 4.87 10.60 -5.23
CA GLY A 39 4.35 10.51 -6.59
C GLY A 39 3.78 11.82 -7.15
N GLY A 40 3.71 12.86 -6.31
CA GLY A 40 3.41 14.24 -6.69
C GLY A 40 4.67 15.11 -6.78
N PHE A 41 4.49 16.40 -7.01
CA PHE A 41 5.58 17.39 -6.96
C PHE A 41 5.98 17.75 -5.53
N LEU A 42 5.04 17.64 -4.59
CA LEU A 42 5.22 17.93 -3.18
C LEU A 42 4.89 16.68 -2.37
N THR A 43 5.85 16.25 -1.56
CA THR A 43 5.76 15.03 -0.75
C THR A 43 5.97 15.41 0.72
N PRO A 44 4.88 15.59 1.50
CA PRO A 44 4.94 16.12 2.85
C PRO A 44 5.32 15.03 3.85
N VAL A 45 6.60 14.71 3.91
CA VAL A 45 7.20 13.86 4.94
C VAL A 45 8.07 14.78 5.81
N ALA A 46 7.80 14.82 7.11
CA ALA A 46 8.45 15.77 8.01
C ALA A 46 9.94 15.44 8.20
N PHE A 47 10.73 16.47 8.51
CA PHE A 47 12.15 16.30 8.80
C PHE A 47 12.32 15.49 10.09
N SER A 48 13.18 14.46 10.06
CA SER A 48 13.59 13.69 11.22
C SER A 48 14.98 13.13 10.99
N TYR A 49 15.66 12.68 12.05
CA TYR A 49 17.01 12.13 11.91
C TYR A 49 17.06 10.81 11.13
N GLY A 50 15.92 10.11 11.01
CA GLY A 50 15.78 8.89 10.19
C GLY A 50 16.10 9.09 8.70
N TRP A 51 16.00 10.32 8.20
CA TRP A 51 16.32 10.64 6.81
C TRP A 51 17.76 10.37 6.43
N VAL A 52 18.70 10.48 7.38
CA VAL A 52 20.11 10.19 7.12
C VAL A 52 20.31 8.69 6.88
N ALA A 53 19.71 7.85 7.74
CA ALA A 53 19.75 6.40 7.56
C ALA A 53 19.07 6.00 6.24
N TYR A 54 17.91 6.58 5.94
CA TYR A 54 17.24 6.40 4.65
C TYR A 54 18.13 6.80 3.47
N ALA A 55 18.84 7.93 3.55
CA ALA A 55 19.70 8.39 2.46
C ALA A 55 20.86 7.43 2.15
N VAL A 56 21.42 6.78 3.19
CA VAL A 56 22.43 5.72 3.01
C VAL A 56 21.81 4.47 2.36
N SER A 57 20.63 4.03 2.81
CA SER A 57 19.91 2.91 2.18
C SER A 57 19.52 3.21 0.73
N ALA A 58 19.09 4.43 0.44
CA ALA A 58 18.77 4.89 -0.91
C ALA A 58 20.01 4.91 -1.81
N LEU A 59 21.18 5.30 -1.28
CA LEU A 59 22.45 5.24 -1.99
C LEU A 59 22.85 3.80 -2.31
N LEU A 60 22.68 2.86 -1.37
CA LEU A 60 22.90 1.43 -1.60
C LEU A 60 21.95 0.87 -2.65
N SER A 61 20.68 1.26 -2.61
CA SER A 61 19.72 0.87 -3.64
C SER A 61 20.09 1.45 -5.00
N ALA A 62 20.53 2.72 -5.05
CA ALA A 62 20.95 3.37 -6.28
C ALA A 62 22.16 2.69 -6.94
N THR A 63 23.08 2.10 -6.17
CA THR A 63 24.21 1.31 -6.70
C THR A 63 23.80 -0.10 -7.13
N GLY A 64 22.78 -0.69 -6.49
CA GLY A 64 22.16 -1.96 -6.86
C GLY A 64 21.00 -1.80 -7.86
N ASP A 65 19.80 -2.19 -7.39
CA ASP A 65 18.58 -2.36 -8.21
C ASP A 65 17.89 -1.03 -8.59
N GLY A 66 18.33 0.09 -8.01
CA GLY A 66 17.84 1.43 -8.32
C GLY A 66 16.43 1.74 -7.81
N ARG A 67 15.92 0.98 -6.84
CA ARG A 67 14.55 1.10 -6.31
C ARG A 67 14.45 2.08 -5.15
N LEU A 68 13.54 3.04 -5.24
CA LEU A 68 13.17 3.92 -4.15
C LEU A 68 12.01 3.36 -3.32
N MET A 69 11.05 2.71 -3.99
CA MET A 69 9.86 2.18 -3.34
C MET A 69 10.21 1.07 -2.34
N PRO A 70 9.57 1.07 -1.16
CA PRO A 70 9.69 -0.03 -0.21
C PRO A 70 9.15 -1.35 -0.77
N GLU A 71 9.54 -2.46 -0.15
CA GLU A 71 8.98 -3.78 -0.47
C GLU A 71 7.50 -3.88 -0.12
N THR A 72 6.77 -4.73 -0.84
CA THR A 72 5.33 -4.94 -0.59
C THR A 72 5.07 -5.36 0.87
N PRO A 73 4.08 -4.75 1.56
CA PRO A 73 3.73 -5.16 2.91
C PRO A 73 3.12 -6.57 2.97
N ILE A 74 2.59 -7.05 1.84
CA ILE A 74 1.99 -8.38 1.70
C ILE A 74 2.67 -9.10 0.55
N THR A 75 3.52 -10.08 0.88
CA THR A 75 4.33 -10.83 -0.09
C THR A 75 3.58 -12.00 -0.73
N ASN A 76 2.57 -12.53 -0.04
CA ASN A 76 1.73 -13.63 -0.51
C ASN A 76 0.48 -13.16 -1.29
N LEU A 77 0.35 -11.85 -1.56
CA LEU A 77 -0.73 -11.35 -2.40
C LEU A 77 -0.56 -11.86 -3.83
N ARG A 78 -1.60 -12.52 -4.33
CA ARG A 78 -1.67 -13.04 -5.69
C ARG A 78 -2.54 -12.15 -6.55
N VAL A 79 -2.11 -11.99 -7.80
CA VAL A 79 -2.80 -11.22 -8.82
C VAL A 79 -3.12 -12.17 -9.97
N ILE A 80 -4.40 -12.44 -10.16
CA ILE A 80 -4.90 -13.46 -11.10
C ILE A 80 -5.63 -12.76 -12.23
N ASN A 81 -5.21 -13.01 -13.46
CA ASN A 81 -5.90 -12.55 -14.65
C ASN A 81 -7.13 -13.45 -14.89
N LEU A 82 -8.33 -12.87 -14.85
CA LEU A 82 -9.58 -13.62 -14.92
C LEU A 82 -9.93 -14.12 -16.32
N LYS A 83 -9.26 -13.61 -17.38
CA LYS A 83 -9.43 -14.10 -18.75
C LYS A 83 -8.53 -15.29 -19.06
N SER A 84 -7.27 -15.25 -18.60
CA SER A 84 -6.28 -16.30 -18.90
C SER A 84 -6.08 -17.32 -17.79
N GLY A 85 -6.51 -17.02 -16.56
CA GLY A 85 -6.17 -17.80 -15.36
C GLY A 85 -4.70 -17.65 -14.92
N TYR A 86 -3.93 -16.77 -15.56
CA TYR A 86 -2.53 -16.55 -15.19
C TYR A 86 -2.43 -15.91 -13.82
N CYS A 87 -1.67 -16.53 -12.92
CA CYS A 87 -1.44 -16.06 -11.56
C CYS A 87 0.02 -15.60 -11.39
N ARG A 88 0.20 -14.45 -10.73
CA ARG A 88 1.52 -13.97 -10.32
C ARG A 88 1.52 -13.48 -8.88
N TRP A 89 2.69 -13.55 -8.25
CA TRP A 89 2.93 -12.92 -6.95
C TRP A 89 3.09 -11.41 -7.09
N ASN A 90 2.50 -10.68 -6.15
CA ASN A 90 2.61 -9.24 -6.06
C ASN A 90 3.98 -8.81 -5.52
N ARG A 91 4.64 -7.92 -6.24
CA ARG A 91 5.83 -7.18 -5.81
C ARG A 91 5.55 -5.69 -5.67
N SER A 92 4.36 -5.22 -6.04
CA SER A 92 3.99 -3.82 -5.93
C SER A 92 3.62 -3.45 -4.51
N TRP A 93 4.30 -2.44 -3.97
CA TRP A 93 3.93 -1.84 -2.70
C TRP A 93 2.51 -1.29 -2.71
N VAL A 94 2.07 -0.68 -3.82
CA VAL A 94 0.73 -0.07 -3.93
C VAL A 94 -0.36 -1.12 -3.81
N LEU A 95 -0.26 -2.23 -4.55
CA LEU A 95 -1.25 -3.31 -4.48
C LEU A 95 -1.26 -3.99 -3.12
N GLY A 96 -0.07 -4.21 -2.56
CA GLY A 96 0.06 -4.74 -1.21
C GLY A 96 -0.63 -3.85 -0.19
N ARG A 97 -0.44 -2.53 -0.29
CA ARG A 97 -1.05 -1.56 0.63
C ARG A 97 -2.56 -1.44 0.45
N VAL A 98 -3.05 -1.39 -0.79
CA VAL A 98 -4.49 -1.40 -1.09
C VAL A 98 -5.16 -2.63 -0.47
N PHE A 99 -4.57 -3.81 -0.62
CA PHE A 99 -5.16 -5.02 -0.05
C PHE A 99 -5.01 -5.09 1.48
N GLN A 100 -3.89 -4.62 2.04
CA GLN A 100 -3.67 -4.55 3.49
C GLN A 100 -4.73 -3.69 4.19
N ASP A 101 -5.08 -2.55 3.58
CA ASP A 101 -6.02 -1.61 4.14
C ASP A 101 -7.49 -1.98 3.81
N TYR A 102 -7.74 -3.14 3.18
CA TYR A 102 -9.08 -3.52 2.68
C TYR A 102 -10.17 -3.40 3.74
N GLU A 103 -9.93 -3.87 4.97
CA GLU A 103 -10.90 -3.81 6.06
C GLU A 103 -11.33 -2.36 6.39
N HIS A 104 -10.44 -1.39 6.20
CA HIS A 104 -10.69 0.02 6.47
C HIS A 104 -11.55 0.67 5.38
N TRP A 105 -11.28 0.38 4.10
CA TRP A 105 -12.01 0.98 2.98
C TRP A 105 -13.13 0.10 2.42
N MET A 106 -13.33 -1.09 2.99
CA MET A 106 -14.39 -2.03 2.60
C MET A 106 -15.77 -1.33 2.63
N PRO A 107 -16.51 -1.34 1.50
CA PRO A 107 -17.84 -0.75 1.43
C PRO A 107 -18.80 -1.37 2.45
N SER A 108 -19.74 -0.58 2.97
CA SER A 108 -20.76 -1.05 3.92
C SER A 108 -21.57 -2.21 3.36
N ALA A 109 -21.91 -2.17 2.06
CA ALA A 109 -22.59 -3.26 1.37
C ALA A 109 -21.87 -4.61 1.46
N VAL A 110 -20.53 -4.62 1.42
CA VAL A 110 -19.74 -5.85 1.59
C VAL A 110 -19.78 -6.31 3.03
N ARG A 111 -19.68 -5.37 3.99
CA ARG A 111 -19.75 -5.65 5.42
C ARG A 111 -21.10 -6.22 5.84
N GLU A 112 -22.18 -5.60 5.40
CA GLU A 112 -23.56 -6.06 5.61
C GLU A 112 -23.73 -7.47 5.03
N ARG A 113 -23.23 -7.74 3.82
CA ARG A 113 -23.32 -9.08 3.23
C ARG A 113 -22.56 -10.14 4.01
N LEU A 114 -21.45 -9.79 4.64
CA LEU A 114 -20.70 -10.66 5.54
C LEU A 114 -21.46 -10.93 6.85
N GLU A 115 -22.19 -9.93 7.34
CA GLU A 115 -22.98 -9.97 8.59
C GLU A 115 -24.39 -10.58 8.41
N GLU A 116 -24.93 -10.63 7.18
CA GLU A 116 -26.22 -11.27 6.86
C GLU A 116 -26.13 -12.78 6.72
N HIS A 117 -24.98 -13.30 6.26
CA HIS A 117 -24.74 -14.74 6.08
C HIS A 117 -24.13 -15.55 7.24
N PRO A 118 -23.89 -15.04 8.46
CA PRO A 118 -23.41 -15.83 9.57
C PRO A 118 -24.59 -16.53 10.25
N SER A 119 -25.22 -17.51 9.57
CA SER A 119 -25.91 -18.66 10.18
C SER A 119 -26.89 -19.32 9.22
N GLN A 120 -26.45 -20.39 8.55
CA GLN A 120 -27.31 -21.54 8.38
C GLN A 120 -26.43 -22.79 8.31
N ASN A 121 -26.55 -23.58 9.37
CA ASN A 121 -25.97 -24.90 9.59
C ASN A 121 -24.50 -24.91 10.00
N SER A 122 -24.32 -24.76 11.31
CA SER A 122 -23.33 -25.48 12.10
C SER A 122 -23.46 -26.99 11.87
N ASP A 123 -23.00 -27.50 10.74
CA ASP A 123 -22.97 -28.94 10.49
C ASP A 123 -21.68 -29.54 11.04
N GLU A 124 -21.88 -30.32 12.11
CA GLU A 124 -21.36 -31.69 12.30
C GLU A 124 -19.85 -31.99 12.28
N GLU A 125 -18.96 -31.11 11.82
CA GLU A 125 -17.50 -31.30 11.97
C GLU A 125 -16.99 -30.88 13.36
N LYS A 126 -17.80 -30.19 14.17
CA LYS A 126 -17.47 -29.82 15.57
C LYS A 126 -17.89 -30.85 16.63
N LYS A 127 -18.22 -32.10 16.28
CA LYS A 127 -18.41 -33.17 17.29
C LYS A 127 -17.09 -33.69 17.89
N VAL A 128 -15.93 -33.20 17.45
CA VAL A 128 -14.62 -33.49 18.07
C VAL A 128 -13.86 -32.19 18.37
N SER A 129 -14.40 -31.35 19.24
CA SER A 129 -13.59 -30.49 20.13
C SER A 129 -14.50 -29.83 21.16
N GLY A 130 -14.45 -30.38 22.37
CA GLY A 130 -15.21 -29.91 23.52
C GLY A 130 -14.75 -28.54 24.04
N LEU A 131 -15.70 -27.90 24.73
CA LEU A 131 -15.52 -26.88 25.78
C LEU A 131 -14.47 -25.78 25.52
N LEU A 132 -14.89 -24.71 24.84
CA LEU A 132 -14.45 -23.36 25.18
C LEU A 132 -15.66 -22.41 25.20
N PRO A 133 -15.86 -21.62 26.27
CA PRO A 133 -16.93 -20.63 26.34
C PRO A 133 -16.51 -19.39 25.54
N GLY A 134 -17.16 -19.19 24.39
CA GLY A 134 -16.89 -18.06 23.51
C GLY A 134 -17.49 -18.35 22.14
N GLY A 135 -18.79 -18.08 21.99
CA GLY A 135 -19.51 -18.27 20.72
C GLY A 135 -18.92 -17.40 19.62
N ARG A 136 -18.07 -17.99 18.77
CA ARG A 136 -17.69 -17.41 17.48
C ARG A 136 -18.84 -17.66 16.50
N GLN A 137 -19.39 -16.59 15.96
CA GLN A 137 -20.38 -16.63 14.87
C GLN A 137 -19.79 -17.35 13.65
N PRO A 138 -20.60 -18.03 12.82
CA PRO A 138 -20.10 -18.76 11.66
C PRO A 138 -19.52 -17.78 10.64
N GLU A 139 -18.22 -17.87 10.41
CA GLU A 139 -17.47 -17.01 9.49
C GLU A 139 -17.83 -17.38 8.03
N VAL A 140 -18.16 -16.37 7.21
CA VAL A 140 -18.34 -16.55 5.75
C VAL A 140 -17.07 -17.15 5.16
N ALA A 141 -17.20 -18.23 4.38
CA ALA A 141 -16.04 -18.96 3.87
C ALA A 141 -15.29 -18.20 2.77
N LEU A 142 -16.01 -17.50 1.89
CA LEU A 142 -15.44 -16.64 0.85
C LEU A 142 -16.41 -15.50 0.51
N CYS A 143 -15.87 -14.31 0.35
CA CYS A 143 -16.56 -13.10 -0.08
C CYS A 143 -15.78 -12.49 -1.24
N VAL A 144 -16.43 -12.45 -2.40
CA VAL A 144 -15.91 -11.86 -3.63
C VAL A 144 -16.65 -10.57 -3.91
N ALA A 145 -15.93 -9.45 -3.94
CA ALA A 145 -16.47 -8.14 -4.29
C ALA A 145 -15.90 -7.69 -5.63
N VAL A 146 -16.78 -7.28 -6.55
CA VAL A 146 -16.42 -6.80 -7.89
C VAL A 146 -16.45 -5.28 -7.92
N TYR A 147 -15.35 -4.69 -8.37
CA TYR A 147 -15.12 -3.26 -8.47
C TYR A 147 -14.88 -2.86 -9.92
N HIS A 148 -15.24 -1.63 -10.29
CA HIS A 148 -14.82 -0.99 -11.53
C HIS A 148 -13.94 0.22 -11.23
N TRP A 149 -13.25 0.73 -12.25
CA TRP A 149 -12.55 2.00 -12.14
C TRP A 149 -13.55 3.14 -11.98
N SER A 150 -13.30 4.03 -11.03
CA SER A 150 -14.10 5.25 -10.88
C SER A 150 -13.95 6.15 -12.10
N THR A 151 -15.05 6.75 -12.55
CA THR A 151 -15.06 7.78 -13.60
C THR A 151 -15.09 9.20 -12.99
N GLU A 152 -15.46 9.31 -11.72
CA GLU A 152 -15.68 10.59 -11.01
C GLU A 152 -14.52 10.98 -10.07
N GLY A 153 -13.51 10.11 -9.93
CA GLY A 153 -12.40 10.28 -9.00
C GLY A 153 -11.17 11.05 -9.52
N ASN A 154 -10.18 11.18 -8.62
CA ASN A 154 -8.85 11.68 -8.95
C ASN A 154 -8.26 10.91 -10.14
N SER A 155 -7.57 11.62 -11.04
CA SER A 155 -6.92 11.01 -12.20
C SER A 155 -6.02 9.83 -11.78
N LEU A 156 -6.21 8.69 -12.44
CA LEU A 156 -5.48 7.44 -12.17
C LEU A 156 -3.95 7.63 -12.18
N ALA A 157 -3.26 6.89 -11.31
CA ALA A 157 -1.82 7.00 -11.10
C ALA A 157 -1.35 8.41 -10.69
N ARG A 158 -2.11 9.06 -9.80
CA ARG A 158 -1.68 10.22 -9.02
C ARG A 158 -1.99 10.00 -7.53
N PRO A 159 -1.17 10.53 -6.62
CA PRO A 159 -1.49 10.43 -5.20
C PRO A 159 -2.63 11.39 -4.86
N GLY A 160 -3.53 10.96 -3.99
CA GLY A 160 -4.57 11.82 -3.43
C GLY A 160 -4.08 12.61 -2.21
N HIS A 161 -4.83 13.66 -1.86
CA HIS A 161 -4.56 14.52 -0.71
C HIS A 161 -5.61 14.25 0.38
N ASP A 162 -5.24 13.48 1.39
CA ASP A 162 -6.05 13.22 2.58
C ASP A 162 -5.45 13.87 3.82
N TRP A 163 -6.04 13.58 4.98
CA TRP A 163 -5.53 14.03 6.27
C TRP A 163 -4.07 13.63 6.51
N VAL A 164 -3.64 12.44 6.08
CA VAL A 164 -2.26 11.97 6.22
C VAL A 164 -1.30 12.91 5.48
N TRP A 165 -1.66 13.31 4.27
CA TRP A 165 -0.88 14.27 3.49
C TRP A 165 -0.82 15.65 4.19
N TRP A 166 -1.96 16.16 4.67
CA TRP A 166 -2.02 17.46 5.35
C TRP A 166 -1.26 17.50 6.67
N THR A 167 -1.23 16.40 7.44
CA THR A 167 -0.48 16.34 8.69
C THR A 167 1.03 16.55 8.48
N GLY A 168 1.59 16.10 7.37
CA GLY A 168 3.00 16.31 7.06
C GLY A 168 3.36 17.76 6.83
N LEU A 169 2.50 18.52 6.13
CA LEU A 169 2.67 19.96 5.98
C LEU A 169 2.52 20.68 7.32
N LEU A 170 1.48 20.34 8.09
CA LEU A 170 1.24 20.95 9.39
C LEU A 170 2.43 20.74 10.34
N VAL A 171 2.95 19.52 10.42
CA VAL A 171 4.11 19.21 11.27
C VAL A 171 5.36 19.93 10.78
N SER A 172 5.59 20.01 9.47
CA SER A 172 6.73 20.75 8.93
C SER A 172 6.67 22.24 9.29
N LEU A 173 5.47 22.85 9.29
CA LEU A 173 5.27 24.23 9.74
C LEU A 173 5.52 24.39 11.25
N ILE A 174 5.03 23.45 12.06
CA ILE A 174 5.26 23.43 13.50
C ILE A 174 6.76 23.29 13.81
N GLN A 175 7.47 22.44 13.08
CA GLN A 175 8.93 22.27 13.22
C GLN A 175 9.67 23.59 12.95
N ILE A 176 9.33 24.28 11.86
CA ILE A 176 9.92 25.58 11.54
C ILE A 176 9.62 26.59 12.65
N ALA A 177 8.39 26.64 13.16
CA ALA A 177 8.02 27.53 14.25
C ALA A 177 8.80 27.25 15.55
N ILE A 178 8.91 25.98 15.96
CA ILE A 178 9.69 25.56 17.13
C ILE A 178 11.16 25.95 16.95
N SER A 179 11.71 25.73 15.77
CA SER A 179 13.12 26.04 15.46
C SER A 179 13.43 27.54 15.42
N ALA A 180 12.42 28.40 15.23
CA ALA A 180 12.57 29.86 15.21
C ALA A 180 12.62 30.48 16.61
N VAL A 181 12.14 29.78 17.65
CA VAL A 181 12.16 30.24 19.04
C VAL A 181 13.59 30.54 19.53
N PRO A 182 14.59 29.64 19.40
CA PRO A 182 15.94 29.93 19.84
C PRO A 182 16.60 31.05 19.04
N PHE A 183 16.24 31.20 17.77
CA PHE A 183 16.72 32.30 16.94
C PHE A 183 16.20 33.66 17.43
N GLY A 184 14.92 33.76 17.77
CA GLY A 184 14.31 35.00 18.24
C GLY A 184 14.69 35.40 19.67
N ILE A 185 14.85 34.43 20.57
CA ILE A 185 15.09 34.69 22.01
C ILE A 185 16.59 34.76 22.33
N TYR A 186 17.37 33.80 21.84
CA TYR A 186 18.78 33.63 22.22
C TYR A 186 19.75 34.09 21.11
N GLY A 187 19.25 34.45 19.92
CA GLY A 187 20.08 34.74 18.76
C GLY A 187 20.74 33.51 18.13
N ASP A 188 20.37 32.30 18.58
CA ASP A 188 20.92 31.05 18.08
C ASP A 188 20.14 30.58 16.84
N TRP A 189 20.69 30.88 15.66
CA TRP A 189 20.11 30.52 14.37
C TRP A 189 20.39 29.07 13.94
N ARG A 190 21.25 28.33 14.67
CA ARG A 190 21.75 27.02 14.21
C ARG A 190 20.61 25.99 14.10
N VAL A 191 19.73 25.94 15.11
CA VAL A 191 18.57 25.03 15.14
C VAL A 191 17.61 25.33 13.98
N PHE A 192 17.37 26.60 13.71
CA PHE A 192 16.54 27.04 12.58
C PHE A 192 17.14 26.62 11.24
N LEU A 193 18.45 26.85 11.04
CA LEU A 193 19.13 26.48 9.81
C LEU A 193 19.09 24.96 9.56
N VAL A 194 19.34 24.15 10.59
CA VAL A 194 19.27 22.68 10.46
C VAL A 194 17.86 22.23 10.10
N THR A 195 16.85 22.79 10.77
CA THR A 195 15.45 22.42 10.55
C THR A 195 14.98 22.79 9.14
N VAL A 196 15.23 24.01 8.68
CA VAL A 196 14.83 24.47 7.34
C VAL A 196 15.57 23.67 6.27
N SER A 197 16.89 23.47 6.43
CA SER A 197 17.69 22.69 5.48
C SER A 197 17.22 21.24 5.42
N GLY A 198 16.93 20.63 6.58
CA GLY A 198 16.39 19.27 6.66
C GLY A 198 15.02 19.14 5.98
N THR A 199 14.12 20.10 6.17
CA THR A 199 12.81 20.13 5.50
C THR A 199 12.94 20.27 3.98
N VAL A 200 13.83 21.15 3.50
CA VAL A 200 14.09 21.30 2.06
C VAL A 200 14.65 20.00 1.48
N LEU A 201 15.61 19.37 2.16
CA LEU A 201 16.18 18.08 1.73
C LEU A 201 15.13 16.97 1.72
N ALA A 202 14.28 16.88 2.75
CA ALA A 202 13.19 15.91 2.82
C ALA A 202 12.23 16.05 1.64
N TYR A 203 11.83 17.28 1.30
CA TYR A 203 10.90 17.53 0.20
C TYR A 203 11.56 17.29 -1.16
N ALA A 204 12.82 17.66 -1.33
CA ALA A 204 13.58 17.36 -2.54
C ALA A 204 13.73 15.85 -2.77
N ALA A 205 13.98 15.08 -1.70
CA ALA A 205 14.05 13.62 -1.74
C ALA A 205 12.72 12.99 -2.14
N GLY A 206 11.63 13.47 -1.57
CA GLY A 206 10.28 12.99 -1.88
C GLY A 206 9.76 13.43 -3.25
N ALA A 207 10.30 14.49 -3.84
CA ALA A 207 9.95 14.99 -5.17
C ALA A 207 10.71 14.29 -6.31
N LEU A 208 11.58 13.32 -6.01
CA LEU A 208 12.32 12.58 -7.04
C LEU A 208 11.35 11.88 -8.01
N PRO A 209 11.54 12.02 -9.34
CA PRO A 209 10.65 11.39 -10.33
C PRO A 209 10.63 9.86 -10.25
N GLY A 210 11.66 9.25 -9.66
CA GLY A 210 11.77 7.80 -9.46
C GLY A 210 10.59 7.22 -8.69
N TRP A 211 10.12 7.92 -7.65
CA TRP A 211 8.94 7.53 -6.88
C TRP A 211 7.71 7.31 -7.76
N ARG A 212 7.40 8.29 -8.61
CA ARG A 212 6.25 8.20 -9.52
C ARG A 212 6.40 7.09 -10.55
N LYS A 213 7.61 6.91 -11.08
CA LYS A 213 7.90 5.88 -12.09
C LYS A 213 7.77 4.46 -11.52
N GLU A 214 8.21 4.25 -10.29
CA GLU A 214 8.14 2.96 -9.60
C GLU A 214 6.75 2.65 -9.06
N LYS A 215 6.12 3.64 -8.41
CA LYS A 215 4.81 3.49 -7.76
C LYS A 215 3.72 3.06 -8.73
N TRP A 216 3.76 3.55 -9.98
CA TRP A 216 2.82 3.19 -11.04
C TRP A 216 3.54 2.64 -12.28
N ALA A 217 4.48 1.71 -12.07
CA ALA A 217 5.21 1.00 -13.12
C ALA A 217 4.30 -0.01 -13.85
N CYS A 218 3.35 0.47 -14.65
CA CYS A 218 2.42 -0.38 -15.40
C CYS A 218 1.92 0.28 -16.68
N ARG A 219 1.42 -0.54 -17.61
CA ARG A 219 0.66 -0.08 -18.78
C ARG A 219 -0.70 0.48 -18.37
N ARG A 220 -1.25 1.36 -19.21
CA ARG A 220 -2.59 1.95 -19.07
C ARG A 220 -3.53 1.40 -20.15
N GLY A 221 -4.82 1.34 -19.86
CA GLY A 221 -5.87 0.96 -20.80
C GLY A 221 -5.79 -0.50 -21.26
N SER A 222 -5.33 -1.40 -20.37
CA SER A 222 -5.10 -2.82 -20.73
C SER A 222 -6.39 -3.63 -20.90
N GLY A 223 -7.54 -3.17 -20.38
CA GLY A 223 -8.81 -3.89 -20.55
C GLY A 223 -8.90 -5.20 -19.76
N LYS A 224 -7.97 -5.43 -18.82
CA LYS A 224 -7.80 -6.71 -18.13
C LYS A 224 -8.60 -6.77 -16.84
N ASP A 225 -9.30 -7.88 -16.66
CA ASP A 225 -10.02 -8.22 -15.43
C ASP A 225 -9.08 -8.98 -14.52
N VAL A 226 -8.92 -8.49 -13.29
CA VAL A 226 -7.90 -8.98 -12.36
C VAL A 226 -8.52 -9.21 -10.98
N ALA A 227 -8.20 -10.35 -10.38
CA ALA A 227 -8.52 -10.65 -9.00
C ALA A 227 -7.29 -10.54 -8.09
N LEU A 228 -7.50 -9.94 -6.92
CA LEU A 228 -6.54 -9.85 -5.82
C LEU A 228 -7.00 -10.77 -4.69
N THR A 229 -6.13 -11.69 -4.28
CA THR A 229 -6.42 -12.64 -3.20
C THR A 229 -5.12 -13.09 -2.52
N LEU A 230 -5.22 -13.52 -1.26
CA LEU A 230 -4.12 -14.18 -0.54
C LEU A 230 -4.13 -15.70 -0.74
N GLY A 231 -5.08 -16.21 -1.53
CA GLY A 231 -5.27 -17.62 -1.83
C GLY A 231 -6.18 -18.33 -0.82
N ASN A 232 -6.08 -19.66 -0.81
CA ASN A 232 -6.90 -20.49 0.06
C ASN A 232 -6.70 -20.16 1.56
N GLY A 233 -7.79 -20.22 2.33
CA GLY A 233 -7.83 -19.85 3.75
C GLY A 233 -8.09 -18.36 4.01
N THR A 234 -8.39 -17.58 2.97
CA THR A 234 -8.73 -16.16 3.11
C THR A 234 -10.16 -15.85 2.69
N THR A 235 -10.80 -14.97 3.44
CA THR A 235 -12.21 -14.64 3.26
C THR A 235 -12.45 -13.67 2.12
N HIS A 236 -11.49 -12.81 1.78
CA HIS A 236 -11.75 -11.70 0.85
C HIS A 236 -11.04 -11.87 -0.49
N VAL A 237 -11.80 -11.67 -1.56
CA VAL A 237 -11.30 -11.54 -2.94
C VAL A 237 -11.81 -10.24 -3.53
N VAL A 238 -10.88 -9.41 -3.99
CA VAL A 238 -11.19 -8.13 -4.64
C VAL A 238 -10.99 -8.30 -6.13
N ILE A 239 -12.06 -8.19 -6.91
CA ILE A 239 -12.01 -8.24 -8.37
C ILE A 239 -12.09 -6.83 -8.91
N VAL A 240 -11.19 -6.45 -9.81
CA VAL A 240 -11.22 -5.16 -10.52
C VAL A 240 -11.46 -5.42 -12.00
N HIS A 241 -12.55 -4.86 -12.52
CA HIS A 241 -12.96 -4.96 -13.90
C HIS A 241 -12.18 -3.99 -14.80
N GLY A 242 -11.71 -4.48 -15.95
CA GLY A 242 -10.74 -3.81 -16.81
C GLY A 242 -11.30 -2.73 -17.74
N GLY A 243 -12.58 -2.39 -17.70
CA GLY A 243 -13.29 -1.66 -18.77
C GLY A 243 -12.93 -0.19 -19.01
N HIS A 244 -12.04 0.42 -18.23
CA HIS A 244 -11.78 1.86 -18.31
C HIS A 244 -10.57 2.21 -19.19
N PRO A 245 -10.67 3.20 -20.10
CA PRO A 245 -9.60 3.55 -21.05
C PRO A 245 -8.29 3.98 -20.37
N ASP A 246 -8.38 4.61 -19.19
CA ASP A 246 -7.20 4.99 -18.40
C ASP A 246 -6.85 4.00 -17.27
N GLY A 247 -7.57 2.87 -17.18
CA GLY A 247 -7.37 1.85 -16.13
C GLY A 247 -5.93 1.32 -16.09
N LEU A 248 -5.41 1.07 -14.90
CA LEU A 248 -4.05 0.53 -14.74
C LEU A 248 -4.03 -0.98 -14.96
N ASP A 249 -3.01 -1.49 -15.66
CA ASP A 249 -2.79 -2.94 -15.78
C ASP A 249 -2.28 -3.47 -14.43
N LEU A 250 -3.20 -3.94 -13.57
CA LEU A 250 -2.87 -4.46 -12.24
C LEU A 250 -1.97 -5.69 -12.31
N GLU A 251 -2.09 -6.51 -13.35
CA GLU A 251 -1.21 -7.64 -13.58
C GLU A 251 0.22 -7.17 -13.85
N ASP A 252 0.42 -6.16 -14.71
CA ASP A 252 1.74 -5.58 -14.98
C ASP A 252 2.30 -4.87 -13.72
N LEU A 253 1.43 -4.11 -13.03
CA LEU A 253 1.77 -3.41 -11.79
C LEU A 253 2.29 -4.36 -10.72
N ALA A 254 1.67 -5.53 -10.55
CA ALA A 254 2.10 -6.55 -9.61
C ALA A 254 3.51 -7.08 -9.87
N GLY A 255 4.07 -6.85 -11.06
CA GLY A 255 5.48 -7.17 -11.32
C GLY A 255 6.47 -6.22 -10.70
N ALA A 256 6.04 -4.97 -10.44
CA ALA A 256 6.91 -3.89 -9.97
C ALA A 256 8.22 -3.76 -10.78
N GLU A 257 8.18 -4.13 -12.07
CA GLU A 257 9.30 -3.95 -12.97
C GLU A 257 9.19 -2.58 -13.60
N VAL A 258 10.11 -1.68 -13.24
CA VAL A 258 10.27 -0.41 -13.93
C VAL A 258 10.74 -0.69 -15.35
N ARG A 259 9.78 -0.85 -16.27
CA ARG A 259 10.09 -0.93 -17.69
C ARG A 259 10.65 0.42 -18.13
N HIS A 260 11.96 0.48 -18.36
CA HIS A 260 12.55 1.51 -19.20
C HIS A 260 11.81 1.49 -20.52
N SER A 261 11.01 2.53 -20.81
CA SER A 261 10.14 2.59 -21.97
C SER A 261 10.94 2.40 -23.26
N GLY A 262 10.96 1.17 -23.75
CA GLY A 262 11.55 0.77 -25.01
C GLY A 262 10.61 -0.21 -25.68
N ALA A 263 9.70 0.33 -26.52
CA ALA A 263 9.00 -0.31 -27.64
C ALA A 263 7.55 0.17 -27.76
N ALA A 264 7.36 1.42 -28.18
CA ALA A 264 6.17 1.81 -28.94
C ALA A 264 6.61 2.90 -29.93
N THR A 265 6.93 2.43 -31.14
CA THR A 265 6.84 3.15 -32.42
C THR A 265 6.65 4.67 -32.37
N SER A 266 7.75 5.42 -32.43
CA SER A 266 7.77 6.74 -33.08
C SER A 266 9.19 7.07 -33.49
N ASN A 267 9.40 7.05 -34.81
CA ASN A 267 10.63 7.40 -35.50
C ASN A 267 10.85 8.92 -35.45
N ARG A 268 11.14 9.46 -34.26
CA ARG A 268 11.67 10.82 -34.12
C ARG A 268 12.91 10.77 -33.24
N ARG A 269 14.07 10.78 -33.92
CA ARG A 269 15.39 11.02 -33.35
C ARG A 269 15.33 12.28 -32.49
N SER A 270 15.59 12.16 -31.20
CA SER A 270 16.11 13.28 -30.42
C SER A 270 16.98 12.74 -29.30
N ILE A 271 18.13 13.37 -29.17
CA ILE A 271 19.25 13.10 -28.26
C ILE A 271 18.82 13.13 -26.77
N SER A 272 17.58 13.54 -26.46
CA SER A 272 17.02 13.52 -25.09
C SER A 272 16.85 12.11 -24.50
N ARG A 273 16.74 11.05 -25.33
CA ARG A 273 16.58 9.67 -24.84
C ARG A 273 17.84 9.02 -24.26
N MET A 274 19.02 9.61 -24.48
CA MET A 274 20.27 9.11 -23.89
C MET A 274 20.59 9.75 -22.53
N ILE A 275 19.91 10.85 -22.17
CA ILE A 275 20.27 11.70 -21.03
C ILE A 275 19.45 11.37 -19.75
N GLU A 276 18.41 10.52 -19.83
CA GLU A 276 17.31 10.59 -18.84
C GLU A 276 17.11 9.42 -17.86
N SER A 277 17.87 8.31 -17.88
CA SER A 277 17.33 7.06 -17.29
C SER A 277 18.17 6.20 -16.33
N CYS A 278 19.36 6.57 -15.86
CA CYS A 278 19.95 5.85 -14.71
C CYS A 278 20.96 6.71 -13.95
N ASN A 279 21.86 7.39 -14.66
CA ASN A 279 22.90 8.22 -14.02
C ASN A 279 22.35 9.47 -13.34
N THR A 280 21.28 10.07 -13.86
CA THR A 280 20.70 11.30 -13.30
C THR A 280 20.04 11.05 -11.94
N THR A 281 19.18 10.03 -11.83
CA THR A 281 18.57 9.66 -10.54
C THR A 281 19.63 9.21 -9.53
N ARG A 282 20.62 8.41 -9.96
CA ARG A 282 21.76 8.02 -9.13
C ARG A 282 22.53 9.24 -8.63
N PHE A 283 22.85 10.17 -9.52
CA PHE A 283 23.53 11.43 -9.18
C PHE A 283 22.74 12.23 -8.14
N PHE A 284 21.42 12.41 -8.32
CA PHE A 284 20.59 13.11 -7.35
C PHE A 284 20.54 12.42 -5.99
N ILE A 285 20.42 11.09 -5.96
CA ILE A 285 20.41 10.32 -4.71
C ILE A 285 21.77 10.44 -4.01
N THR A 286 22.88 10.30 -4.74
CA THR A 286 24.23 10.48 -4.19
C THR A 286 24.46 11.90 -3.67
N PHE A 287 24.06 12.90 -4.43
CA PHE A 287 24.17 14.30 -4.02
C PHE A 287 23.35 14.59 -2.76
N LEU A 288 22.11 14.10 -2.72
CA LEU A 288 21.24 14.24 -1.56
C LEU A 288 21.82 13.51 -0.33
N ALA A 289 22.39 12.33 -0.50
CA ALA A 289 23.04 11.59 0.59
C ALA A 289 24.24 12.37 1.17
N ILE A 290 25.06 13.00 0.32
CA ILE A 290 26.15 13.87 0.76
C ILE A 290 25.59 15.05 1.57
N LEU A 291 24.52 15.70 1.10
CA LEU A 291 23.90 16.82 1.81
C LEU A 291 23.32 16.40 3.17
N TRP A 292 22.72 15.20 3.26
CA TRP A 292 22.26 14.63 4.53
C TRP A 292 23.41 14.40 5.52
N LEU A 293 24.56 13.90 5.05
CA LEU A 293 25.75 13.72 5.88
C LEU A 293 26.31 15.06 6.37
N VAL A 294 26.38 16.07 5.49
CA VAL A 294 26.80 17.43 5.86
C VAL A 294 25.85 18.03 6.91
N LEU A 295 24.54 17.87 6.72
CA LEU A 295 23.54 18.32 7.69
C LEU A 295 23.71 17.60 9.04
N LEU A 296 23.97 16.29 9.03
CA LEU A 296 24.21 15.53 10.24
C LEU A 296 25.44 16.07 10.99
N ILE A 297 26.58 16.21 10.32
CA ILE A 297 27.81 16.75 10.93
C ILE A 297 27.55 18.14 11.52
N THR A 298 26.81 18.98 10.79
CA THR A 298 26.44 20.33 11.26
C THR A 298 25.57 20.28 12.51
N SER A 299 24.61 19.35 12.58
CA SER A 299 23.73 19.17 13.75
C SER A 299 24.48 18.70 15.00
N GLN A 300 25.51 17.85 14.84
CA GLN A 300 26.35 17.38 15.96
C GLN A 300 27.22 18.49 16.56
N ALA A 301 27.54 19.53 15.81
CA ALA A 301 28.30 20.68 16.29
C ALA A 301 27.47 21.66 17.17
N ILE A 302 26.18 21.37 17.39
CA ILE A 302 25.28 22.21 18.18
C ILE A 302 25.28 21.70 19.62
N GLU A 303 25.98 22.40 20.50
CA GLU A 303 26.07 22.06 21.93
C GLU A 303 24.99 22.77 22.77
N SER A 304 24.47 23.91 22.30
CA SER A 304 23.45 24.71 22.99
C SER A 304 22.02 24.37 22.53
N HIS A 305 21.06 24.49 23.45
CA HIS A 305 19.62 24.44 23.14
C HIS A 305 19.17 23.16 22.40
N THR A 306 19.84 22.04 22.65
CA THR A 306 19.66 20.76 21.92
C THR A 306 18.25 20.17 22.07
N TRP A 307 17.51 20.51 23.12
CA TRP A 307 16.10 20.11 23.28
C TRP A 307 15.19 20.56 22.14
N TYR A 308 15.47 21.70 21.49
CA TYR A 308 14.69 22.11 20.32
C TYR A 308 14.96 21.19 19.12
N LEU A 309 16.21 20.74 18.94
CA LEU A 309 16.58 19.76 17.91
C LEU A 309 15.95 18.39 18.16
N VAL A 310 15.94 17.95 19.43
CA VAL A 310 15.26 16.71 19.85
C VAL A 310 13.75 16.82 19.61
N GLY A 311 13.14 17.94 20.01
CA GLY A 311 11.71 18.19 19.81
C GLY A 311 11.31 18.18 18.34
N VAL A 312 12.05 18.91 17.49
CA VAL A 312 11.83 18.93 16.04
C VAL A 312 11.99 17.53 15.44
N GLY A 313 13.11 16.85 15.69
CA GLY A 313 13.39 15.54 15.11
C GLY A 313 12.43 14.45 15.60
N GLY A 314 12.07 14.46 16.88
CA GLY A 314 11.12 13.53 17.48
C GLY A 314 9.69 13.73 16.96
N LEU A 315 9.24 14.98 16.85
CA LEU A 315 7.93 15.31 16.27
C LEU A 315 7.83 14.81 14.81
N GLY A 316 8.88 15.01 14.03
CA GLY A 316 8.93 14.50 12.65
C GLY A 316 8.95 12.98 12.58
N MET A 317 9.62 12.30 13.52
CA MET A 317 9.62 10.83 13.58
C MET A 317 8.22 10.27 13.90
N ILE A 318 7.50 10.89 14.84
CA ILE A 318 6.11 10.53 15.16
C ILE A 318 5.22 10.71 13.92
N GLN A 319 5.37 11.84 13.21
CA GLN A 319 4.60 12.09 12.00
C GLN A 319 4.91 11.06 10.91
N ASN A 320 6.18 10.75 10.67
CA ASN A 320 6.59 9.75 9.69
C ASN A 320 6.04 8.36 10.04
N LEU A 321 6.01 7.99 11.32
CA LEU A 321 5.40 6.74 11.80
C LEU A 321 3.89 6.70 11.51
N ILE A 322 3.18 7.80 11.77
CA ILE A 322 1.75 7.91 11.45
C ILE A 322 1.52 7.77 9.95
N VAL A 323 2.32 8.44 9.11
CA VAL A 323 2.18 8.34 7.64
C VAL A 323 2.45 6.93 7.12
N ALA A 324 3.47 6.27 7.65
CA ALA A 324 3.81 4.90 7.27
C ALA A 324 2.73 3.89 7.69
N GLY A 325 2.08 4.12 8.84
CA GLY A 325 1.13 3.20 9.45
C GLY A 325 -0.33 3.43 9.07
N ALA A 326 -0.75 4.67 8.77
CA ALA A 326 -2.15 5.03 8.59
C ALA A 326 -2.81 4.27 7.42
N PRO A 327 -3.98 3.64 7.63
CA PRO A 327 -4.71 3.01 6.55
C PRO A 327 -5.23 4.07 5.58
N ARG A 328 -5.23 3.77 4.27
CA ARG A 328 -5.66 4.73 3.24
C ARG A 328 -6.63 4.10 2.25
N PHE A 329 -7.47 4.95 1.68
CA PHE A 329 -8.36 4.57 0.58
C PHE A 329 -7.56 4.33 -0.71
N PRO A 330 -8.01 3.40 -1.58
CA PRO A 330 -7.35 3.09 -2.85
C PRO A 330 -7.12 4.33 -3.73
N GLU A 331 -8.06 5.28 -3.71
CA GLU A 331 -7.98 6.56 -4.43
C GLU A 331 -6.75 7.38 -4.03
N MET A 332 -6.40 7.39 -2.74
CA MET A 332 -5.26 8.14 -2.23
C MET A 332 -3.92 7.55 -2.68
N LEU A 333 -3.92 6.26 -3.00
CA LEU A 333 -2.78 5.53 -3.56
C LEU A 333 -2.75 5.56 -5.10
N GLY A 334 -3.74 6.18 -5.74
CA GLY A 334 -3.86 6.32 -7.20
C GLY A 334 -4.52 5.14 -7.90
N ILE A 335 -5.21 4.27 -7.15
CA ILE A 335 -6.07 3.17 -7.65
C ILE A 335 -7.51 3.53 -7.31
N SER A 336 -8.13 4.43 -8.06
CA SER A 336 -9.51 4.83 -7.81
C SER A 336 -10.47 3.77 -8.35
N ILE A 337 -11.07 3.01 -7.43
CA ILE A 337 -11.99 1.91 -7.72
C ILE A 337 -13.27 2.08 -6.89
N GLU A 338 -14.40 1.71 -7.48
CA GLU A 338 -15.74 1.80 -6.90
C GLU A 338 -16.43 0.44 -7.00
N LEU A 339 -17.30 0.14 -6.03
CA LEU A 339 -18.02 -1.13 -6.00
C LEU A 339 -19.01 -1.18 -7.16
N SER A 340 -18.95 -2.26 -7.96
CA SER A 340 -19.84 -2.41 -9.10
C SER A 340 -21.25 -2.74 -8.68
N GLU A 341 -22.21 -2.03 -9.23
CA GLU A 341 -23.62 -2.40 -9.16
C GLU A 341 -23.98 -3.37 -10.28
N SER A 342 -24.80 -4.37 -9.95
CA SER A 342 -25.42 -5.28 -10.90
C SER A 342 -26.53 -4.56 -11.68
N SER A 343 -26.96 -5.12 -12.80
CA SER A 343 -28.07 -4.59 -13.62
C SER A 343 -29.39 -4.40 -12.87
N GLN A 344 -29.52 -5.00 -11.67
CA GLN A 344 -30.68 -4.87 -10.78
C GLN A 344 -30.49 -3.81 -9.67
N GLY A 345 -29.41 -3.02 -9.73
CA GLY A 345 -29.07 -2.01 -8.72
C GLY A 345 -28.56 -2.60 -7.39
N THR A 346 -28.22 -3.89 -7.38
CA THR A 346 -27.65 -4.56 -6.20
C THR A 346 -26.13 -4.54 -6.26
N PRO A 347 -25.43 -4.36 -5.12
CA PRO A 347 -23.97 -4.39 -5.11
C PRO A 347 -23.46 -5.77 -5.53
N SER A 348 -22.44 -5.81 -6.40
CA SER A 348 -21.84 -7.04 -6.95
C SER A 348 -20.94 -7.73 -5.91
N VAL A 349 -21.57 -8.23 -4.86
CA VAL A 349 -20.93 -8.94 -3.75
C VAL A 349 -21.48 -10.35 -3.67
N PHE A 350 -20.61 -11.33 -3.89
CA PHE A 350 -20.92 -12.74 -3.81
C PHE A 350 -20.33 -13.28 -2.52
N ALA A 351 -21.17 -13.76 -1.62
CA ALA A 351 -20.76 -14.29 -0.33
C ALA A 351 -21.68 -15.45 0.02
N GLU A 352 -21.10 -16.65 0.09
CA GLU A 352 -21.83 -17.87 0.43
C GLU A 352 -21.08 -18.65 1.50
N TYR A 353 -21.82 -19.50 2.22
CA TYR A 353 -21.28 -20.33 3.30
C TYR A 353 -20.25 -21.38 2.83
N LYS A 354 -20.25 -21.73 1.53
CA LYS A 354 -19.19 -22.53 0.91
C LYS A 354 -18.48 -21.75 -0.17
N VAL A 355 -17.16 -21.91 -0.19
CA VAL A 355 -16.26 -21.34 -1.20
C VAL A 355 -16.71 -21.73 -2.62
N MET A 356 -17.05 -23.01 -2.84
CA MET A 356 -17.52 -23.49 -4.15
C MET A 356 -18.79 -22.78 -4.62
N TYR A 357 -19.76 -22.57 -3.73
CA TYR A 357 -21.00 -21.86 -4.08
C TYR A 357 -20.74 -20.40 -4.41
N THR A 358 -19.85 -19.74 -3.67
CA THR A 358 -19.44 -18.36 -3.96
C THR A 358 -18.82 -18.26 -5.36
N LEU A 359 -17.95 -19.20 -5.74
CA LEU A 359 -17.35 -19.25 -7.08
C LEU A 359 -18.36 -19.56 -8.19
N MET A 360 -19.32 -20.45 -7.92
CA MET A 360 -20.38 -20.78 -8.86
C MET A 360 -21.34 -19.59 -9.08
N GLU A 361 -21.70 -18.86 -8.03
CA GLU A 361 -22.49 -17.64 -8.15
C GLU A 361 -21.75 -16.52 -8.90
N LEU A 362 -20.45 -16.37 -8.60
CA LEU A 362 -19.59 -15.45 -9.34
C LEU A 362 -19.56 -15.79 -10.83
N GLU A 363 -19.49 -17.06 -11.20
CA GLU A 363 -19.52 -17.51 -12.61
C GLU A 363 -20.88 -17.23 -13.29
N LEU A 364 -21.98 -17.34 -12.54
CA LEU A 364 -23.33 -17.01 -13.02
C LEU A 364 -23.49 -15.50 -13.27
N GLY A 365 -22.88 -14.65 -12.43
CA GLY A 365 -22.89 -13.19 -12.60
C GLY A 365 -21.89 -12.70 -13.65
N TYR A 366 -20.67 -13.24 -13.62
CA TYR A 366 -19.54 -12.87 -14.46
C TYR A 366 -18.92 -14.12 -15.08
N LYS A 367 -19.28 -14.39 -16.34
CA LYS A 367 -18.81 -15.57 -17.08
C LYS A 367 -17.28 -15.63 -17.13
N GLY A 368 -16.72 -16.77 -16.72
CA GLY A 368 -15.28 -17.05 -16.68
C GLY A 368 -14.57 -16.64 -15.39
N PHE A 369 -15.16 -15.80 -14.54
CA PHE A 369 -14.49 -15.28 -13.35
C PHE A 369 -14.36 -16.35 -12.26
N GLY A 370 -15.44 -17.08 -11.99
CA GLY A 370 -15.44 -18.19 -11.02
C GLY A 370 -14.49 -19.30 -11.45
N ARG A 371 -14.50 -19.63 -12.75
CA ARG A 371 -13.61 -20.67 -13.30
C ARG A 371 -12.13 -20.32 -13.19
N ALA A 372 -11.75 -19.05 -13.37
CA ALA A 372 -10.36 -18.60 -13.25
C ALA A 372 -9.82 -18.70 -11.81
N LEU A 373 -10.70 -18.56 -10.81
CA LEU A 373 -10.36 -18.66 -9.39
C LEU A 373 -10.41 -20.09 -8.84
N LEU A 374 -11.08 -21.01 -9.54
CA LEU A 374 -11.29 -22.39 -9.11
C LEU A 374 -9.98 -23.11 -8.74
N ALA A 375 -8.95 -22.96 -9.57
CA ALA A 375 -7.65 -23.61 -9.35
C ALA A 375 -6.89 -23.09 -8.12
N GLU A 376 -7.17 -21.85 -7.70
CA GLU A 376 -6.52 -21.23 -6.54
C GLU A 376 -7.12 -21.75 -5.22
N PHE A 377 -8.45 -21.87 -5.14
CA PHE A 377 -9.14 -22.33 -3.94
C PHE A 377 -9.30 -23.85 -3.85
N PHE A 378 -9.38 -24.53 -4.99
CA PHE A 378 -9.56 -25.98 -5.09
C PHE A 378 -8.52 -26.59 -6.03
N PRO A 379 -7.25 -26.72 -5.59
CA PRO A 379 -6.19 -27.36 -6.40
C PRO A 379 -6.34 -28.89 -6.52
N GLY A 380 -7.29 -29.48 -5.78
CA GLY A 380 -7.56 -30.91 -5.74
C GLY A 380 -8.63 -31.37 -6.75
N LYS A 381 -9.06 -32.63 -6.59
CA LYS A 381 -10.19 -33.16 -7.37
C LYS A 381 -11.50 -32.55 -6.87
N LEU A 382 -12.35 -32.17 -7.82
CA LEU A 382 -13.70 -31.72 -7.54
C LEU A 382 -14.61 -32.93 -7.32
N ARG A 383 -15.78 -32.69 -6.72
CA ARG A 383 -16.80 -33.74 -6.59
C ARG A 383 -17.47 -33.95 -7.95
N ASP A 384 -17.94 -35.16 -8.24
CA ASP A 384 -18.55 -35.50 -9.53
C ASP A 384 -19.65 -34.51 -9.97
N TRP A 385 -20.49 -34.06 -9.04
CA TRP A 385 -21.54 -33.09 -9.33
C TRP A 385 -21.00 -31.67 -9.60
N GLU A 386 -19.87 -31.29 -8.99
CA GLU A 386 -19.20 -30.00 -9.24
C GLU A 386 -18.55 -30.02 -10.61
N GLU A 387 -17.90 -31.13 -10.99
CA GLU A 387 -17.33 -31.31 -12.33
C GLU A 387 -18.42 -31.22 -13.39
N ASN A 388 -19.55 -31.90 -13.18
CA ASN A 388 -20.71 -31.81 -14.07
C ASN A 388 -21.22 -30.36 -14.16
N TRP A 389 -21.32 -29.64 -13.04
CA TRP A 389 -21.77 -28.25 -13.02
C TRP A 389 -20.85 -27.32 -13.83
N TRP A 390 -19.53 -27.46 -13.66
CA TRP A 390 -18.55 -26.67 -14.41
C TRP A 390 -18.49 -27.03 -15.90
N ALA A 391 -18.88 -28.26 -16.26
CA ALA A 391 -18.97 -28.71 -17.64
C ALA A 391 -20.21 -28.19 -18.38
N LEU A 392 -21.31 -27.90 -17.67
CA LEU A 392 -22.52 -27.31 -18.26
C LEU A 392 -22.23 -25.96 -18.90
N THR A 393 -22.95 -25.62 -19.97
CA THR A 393 -22.82 -24.34 -20.69
C THR A 393 -24.01 -23.42 -20.48
N ASP A 394 -25.17 -23.96 -20.10
CA ASP A 394 -26.38 -23.19 -19.83
C ASP A 394 -26.39 -22.66 -18.38
N ASN A 395 -26.64 -21.34 -18.24
CA ASN A 395 -26.70 -20.67 -16.96
C ASN A 395 -27.97 -21.00 -16.17
N GLU A 396 -29.09 -21.30 -16.85
CA GLU A 396 -30.34 -21.65 -16.16
C GLU A 396 -30.25 -23.03 -15.51
N GLU A 397 -29.74 -24.03 -16.23
CA GLU A 397 -29.46 -25.36 -15.67
C GLU A 397 -28.47 -25.30 -14.51
N ARG A 398 -27.39 -24.52 -14.66
CA ARG A 398 -26.43 -24.26 -13.59
C ARG A 398 -27.10 -23.67 -12.35
N ARG A 399 -28.01 -22.71 -12.51
CA ARG A 399 -28.74 -22.09 -11.40
C ARG A 399 -29.65 -23.08 -10.69
N VAL A 400 -30.40 -23.89 -11.44
CA VAL A 400 -31.31 -24.91 -10.87
C VAL A 400 -30.55 -25.91 -10.02
N ILE A 401 -29.44 -26.45 -10.52
CA ILE A 401 -28.62 -27.43 -9.79
C ILE A 401 -28.01 -26.81 -8.52
N LEU A 402 -27.52 -25.57 -8.62
CA LEU A 402 -26.94 -24.86 -7.49
C LEU A 402 -27.99 -24.63 -6.40
N ASP A 403 -29.19 -24.17 -6.77
CA ASP A 403 -30.31 -23.94 -5.85
C ASP A 403 -30.79 -25.24 -5.21
N GLU A 404 -30.87 -26.34 -5.98
CA GLU A 404 -31.23 -27.65 -5.46
C GLU A 404 -30.23 -28.11 -4.39
N LYS A 405 -28.93 -27.96 -4.65
CA LYS A 405 -27.88 -28.30 -3.68
C LYS A 405 -27.92 -27.40 -2.45
N LYS A 406 -28.15 -26.09 -2.61
CA LYS A 406 -28.30 -25.16 -1.49
C LYS A 406 -29.48 -25.55 -0.60
N ARG A 407 -30.64 -25.89 -1.18
CA ARG A 407 -31.83 -26.34 -0.44
C ARG A 407 -31.66 -27.72 0.21
N GLY A 408 -30.93 -28.62 -0.45
CA GLY A 408 -30.64 -29.96 0.06
C GLY A 408 -29.72 -29.98 1.27
N LEU A 409 -28.97 -28.91 1.52
CA LEU A 409 -28.16 -28.70 2.73
C LEU A 409 -28.90 -27.98 3.86
N GLN A 410 -30.02 -27.31 3.55
CA GLN A 410 -30.88 -26.64 4.53
C GLN A 410 -31.88 -27.60 5.20
N ARG A 411 -32.03 -28.83 4.68
CA ARG A 411 -32.84 -29.91 5.24
C ARG A 411 -31.94 -30.91 5.93
#